data_AF-A0AAZ3SU51-F1
#
_entry.id   AF-A0AAZ3SU51-F1
#
_cell.length_a   1.000
_cell.length_b   1.000
_cell.length_c   1.000
_cell.angle_alpha   90.00
_cell.angle_beta   90.00
_cell.angle_gamma   90.00
#
_symmetry.space_group_name_H-M   'P 1'
#
loop_
_entity.id
_entity.type
_entity.pdbx_description
1 polymer ?
#
loop_
_entity_poly.entity_id
_entity_poly.type
_entity_poly.pdbx_seq_one_letter_code
_entity_poly.pdbx_strand_id
1 'polypeptide(L)'
;MVKAVVLDPRNLFNVDRTLTKQDVRKLVELCVDKLMDQGSPSLDTIKMQVYFDMNYTSRREFIEEHQRVLQSRLVPVSREITDSRVKTREDLEGLYRKIVSYVLLRSGLGSSTDITTVREATAALQSVFPQSELGTFLSLIKKDKEQQLNDLSMIVTGIRLFNKDSRKGGEGIDDLPAILNEAIPSTSKDIEWELELSQSLAWQYTSWLERLLDPEVETRECIVPLDMVKQALYNVRQHEAFLKVILADVILCAKQVETLQTELATRMKLLRVTVHSKTAVPTAQVFPHFTALAKFWSGLQDEMVLLSILSNIMENLQPFLAAQSQLFPDGQLEDILGLEIKKYEQRMKESSENRIDPYEIKTQEWLLPETTANFDKLPLQYNGICGYTLVKKDGLLLPGNPSIGVLKHREKYYVFSSKEAALRFGSKPDEYIAHVAEKAKQSPELIQLLQLHQQFACVTPYPEVQCLRKVFRPPDFFLHFVTLQP
;
A
#
# COMPACT_ATOMS: atom_id res chain seq x y z
N MET A 1 18.42 6.92 10.30
CA MET A 1 19.71 6.59 10.95
C MET A 1 20.08 7.55 12.08
N VAL A 2 20.39 8.83 11.82
CA VAL A 2 20.84 9.80 12.85
C VAL A 2 19.97 9.80 14.11
N LYS A 3 18.64 9.92 13.98
CA LYS A 3 17.71 9.91 15.12
C LYS A 3 17.81 8.62 15.94
N ALA A 4 17.91 7.46 15.29
CA ALA A 4 18.02 6.18 15.98
C ALA A 4 19.32 6.09 16.79
N VAL A 5 20.43 6.61 16.27
CA VAL A 5 21.71 6.65 16.99
C VAL A 5 21.65 7.61 18.18
N VAL A 6 21.02 8.78 18.03
CA VAL A 6 20.88 9.77 19.11
C VAL A 6 19.93 9.28 20.21
N LEU A 7 18.84 8.60 19.86
CA LEU A 7 17.84 8.12 20.81
C LEU A 7 18.28 6.88 21.60
N ASP A 8 19.21 6.09 21.06
CA ASP A 8 19.71 4.89 21.73
C ASP A 8 20.52 5.26 22.98
N PRO A 9 20.04 4.90 24.19
CA PRO A 9 20.67 5.30 25.44
C PRO A 9 22.09 4.74 25.60
N ARG A 10 22.44 3.65 24.89
CA ARG A 10 23.80 3.08 24.92
C ARG A 10 24.84 4.00 24.30
N ASN A 11 24.43 4.92 23.42
CA ASN A 11 25.34 5.86 22.77
C ASN A 11 25.64 7.10 23.63
N LEU A 12 24.93 7.27 24.75
CA LEU A 12 25.16 8.32 25.75
C LEU A 12 25.09 9.75 25.18
N PHE A 13 24.25 9.99 24.16
CA PHE A 13 23.96 11.35 23.69
C PHE A 13 22.97 12.03 24.63
N ASN A 14 23.21 13.31 24.94
CA ASN A 14 22.25 14.13 25.66
C ASN A 14 21.41 14.92 24.65
N VAL A 15 20.11 14.58 24.57
CA VAL A 15 19.17 15.17 23.60
C VAL A 15 18.81 16.62 23.95
N ASP A 16 18.99 17.04 25.22
CA ASP A 16 18.66 18.37 25.71
C ASP A 16 19.81 19.39 25.57
N ARG A 17 20.98 18.94 25.08
CA ARG A 17 22.16 19.78 24.88
C ARG A 17 22.53 19.88 23.40
N THR A 18 23.01 21.05 22.98
CA THR A 18 23.62 21.22 21.66
C THR A 18 24.86 20.32 21.50
N LEU A 19 24.88 19.50 20.46
CA LEU A 19 25.99 18.59 20.16
C LEU A 19 27.30 19.36 19.95
N THR A 20 28.38 18.90 20.59
CA THR A 20 29.73 19.43 20.38
C THR A 20 30.34 18.87 19.09
N LYS A 21 31.46 19.44 18.62
CA LYS A 21 32.18 18.89 17.46
C LYS A 21 32.63 17.43 17.66
N GLN A 22 32.92 17.03 18.89
CA GLN A 22 33.27 15.64 19.22
C GLN A 22 32.03 14.74 19.14
N ASP A 23 30.90 15.20 19.66
CA ASP A 23 29.62 14.47 19.58
C ASP A 23 29.21 14.25 18.12
N VAL A 24 29.39 15.26 17.25
CA VAL A 24 29.10 15.13 15.81
C VAL A 24 30.01 14.10 15.16
N ARG A 25 31.31 14.07 15.48
CA ARG A 25 32.23 13.05 14.93
C ARG A 25 31.82 11.64 15.37
N LYS A 26 31.56 11.44 16.67
CA LYS A 26 31.06 10.17 17.21
C LYS A 26 29.74 9.75 16.55
N LEU A 27 28.83 10.70 16.34
CA LEU A 27 27.55 10.45 15.67
C LEU A 27 27.75 9.99 14.22
N VAL A 28 28.66 10.63 13.48
CA VAL A 28 28.99 10.24 12.11
C VAL A 28 29.59 8.84 12.08
N GLU A 29 30.58 8.55 12.94
CA GLU A 29 31.20 7.22 13.04
C GLU A 29 30.16 6.13 13.31
N LEU A 30 29.34 6.29 14.36
CA LEU A 30 28.28 5.34 14.69
C LEU A 30 27.23 5.15 13.58
N CYS A 31 26.91 6.22 12.83
CA CYS A 31 26.00 6.10 11.69
C CYS A 31 26.65 5.36 10.53
N VAL A 32 27.92 5.64 10.22
CA VAL A 32 28.66 4.97 9.14
C VAL A 32 28.81 3.49 9.47
N ASP A 33 29.24 3.14 10.67
CA ASP A 33 29.40 1.75 11.10
C ASP A 33 28.08 0.97 10.95
N LYS A 34 26.96 1.54 11.42
CA LYS A 34 25.63 0.92 11.26
C LYS A 34 25.19 0.80 9.80
N LEU A 35 25.56 1.74 8.93
CA LEU A 35 25.20 1.68 7.49
C LEU A 35 26.07 0.71 6.70
N MET A 36 27.27 0.43 7.19
CA MET A 36 28.22 -0.49 6.57
C MET A 36 28.00 -1.96 6.97
N ASP A 37 27.24 -2.21 8.03
CA ASP A 37 26.88 -3.56 8.49
C ASP A 37 25.83 -4.23 7.60
N GLN A 38 26.27 -4.73 6.43
CA GLN A 38 25.39 -5.37 5.43
C GLN A 38 24.82 -6.73 5.87
N GLY A 39 25.29 -7.31 6.99
CA GLY A 39 24.77 -8.56 7.54
C GLY A 39 23.73 -8.36 8.64
N SER A 40 23.38 -7.11 8.96
CA SER A 40 22.50 -6.78 10.08
C SER A 40 21.02 -6.88 9.72
N PRO A 41 20.23 -7.78 10.34
CA PRO A 41 18.78 -7.79 10.16
C PRO A 41 18.12 -6.49 10.64
N SER A 42 18.75 -5.78 11.59
CA SER A 42 18.32 -4.46 12.05
C SER A 42 18.41 -3.42 10.92
N LEU A 43 19.55 -3.34 10.24
CA LEU A 43 19.72 -2.43 9.11
C LEU A 43 18.75 -2.76 7.97
N ASP A 44 18.58 -4.03 7.64
CA ASP A 44 17.64 -4.46 6.61
C ASP A 44 16.20 -4.11 6.96
N THR A 45 15.81 -4.22 8.24
CA THR A 45 14.49 -3.77 8.70
C THR A 45 14.30 -2.27 8.49
N ILE A 46 15.30 -1.46 8.83
CA ILE A 46 15.24 0.00 8.64
C ILE A 46 15.18 0.36 7.15
N LYS A 47 15.94 -0.33 6.29
CA LYS A 47 15.90 -0.15 4.83
C LYS A 47 14.52 -0.50 4.28
N MET A 48 13.94 -1.63 4.71
CA MET A 48 12.60 -2.08 4.35
C MET A 48 11.53 -1.06 4.75
N GLN A 49 11.60 -0.55 5.98
CA GLN A 49 10.72 0.49 6.51
C GLN A 49 10.77 1.78 5.68
N VAL A 50 11.98 2.27 5.39
CA VAL A 50 12.17 3.46 4.55
C VAL A 50 11.69 3.22 3.11
N TYR A 51 11.99 2.05 2.54
CA TYR A 51 11.53 1.68 1.21
C TYR A 51 10.01 1.69 1.14
N PHE A 52 9.33 1.05 2.10
CA PHE A 52 7.87 1.01 2.13
C PHE A 52 7.29 2.42 2.28
N ASP A 53 7.79 3.24 3.22
CA ASP A 53 7.30 4.61 3.42
C ASP A 53 7.47 5.51 2.18
N MET A 54 8.53 5.29 1.40
CA MET A 54 8.82 6.05 0.18
C MET A 54 7.98 5.61 -1.02
N ASN A 55 7.68 4.33 -1.15
CA ASN A 55 7.05 3.75 -2.35
C ASN A 55 5.55 3.45 -2.15
N TYR A 56 5.11 3.17 -0.93
CA TYR A 56 3.71 2.96 -0.62
C TYR A 56 3.00 4.29 -0.30
N THR A 57 1.75 4.39 -0.71
CA THR A 57 0.86 5.50 -0.37
C THR A 57 -0.56 4.96 -0.28
N SER A 58 -1.44 5.65 0.45
CA SER A 58 -2.81 5.18 0.56
C SER A 58 -3.48 5.14 -0.82
N ARG A 59 -4.39 4.18 -1.03
CA ARG A 59 -5.17 4.04 -2.27
C ARG A 59 -5.78 5.37 -2.75
N ARG A 60 -6.31 6.19 -1.84
CA ARG A 60 -6.89 7.49 -2.17
C ARG A 60 -5.85 8.45 -2.75
N GLU A 61 -4.73 8.63 -2.05
CA GLU A 61 -3.63 9.49 -2.51
C GLU A 61 -3.07 8.99 -3.85
N PHE A 62 -3.00 7.67 -4.03
CA PHE A 62 -2.57 7.06 -5.28
C PHE A 62 -3.47 7.48 -6.45
N ILE A 63 -4.79 7.30 -6.33
CA ILE A 63 -5.73 7.64 -7.41
C ILE A 63 -5.68 9.15 -7.72
N GLU A 64 -5.64 10.00 -6.68
CA GLU A 64 -5.53 11.45 -6.84
C GLU A 64 -4.23 11.84 -7.58
N GLU A 65 -3.10 11.23 -7.22
CA GLU A 65 -1.81 11.48 -7.87
C GLU A 65 -1.77 10.93 -9.30
N HIS A 66 -2.28 9.74 -9.54
CA HIS A 66 -2.34 9.13 -10.87
C HIS A 66 -3.13 10.01 -11.85
N GLN A 67 -4.32 10.45 -11.44
CA GLN A 67 -5.15 11.36 -12.24
C GLN A 67 -4.46 12.70 -12.47
N ARG A 68 -3.74 13.23 -11.47
CA ARG A 68 -2.95 14.46 -11.61
C ARG A 68 -1.83 14.29 -12.65
N VAL A 69 -1.11 13.17 -12.63
CA VAL A 69 -0.03 12.87 -13.58
C VAL A 69 -0.60 12.74 -15.00
N LEU A 70 -1.68 12.00 -15.20
CA LEU A 70 -2.37 11.90 -16.48
C LEU A 70 -2.78 13.29 -16.99
N GLN A 71 -3.42 14.10 -16.15
CA GLN A 71 -3.81 15.45 -16.52
C GLN A 71 -2.61 16.33 -16.90
N SER A 72 -1.48 16.22 -16.18
CA SER A 72 -0.27 16.99 -16.47
C SER A 72 0.32 16.67 -17.86
N ARG A 73 0.24 15.40 -18.30
CA ARG A 73 0.68 14.95 -19.63
C ARG A 73 -0.21 15.50 -20.75
N LEU A 74 -1.48 15.78 -20.45
CA LEU A 74 -2.44 16.32 -21.41
C LEU A 74 -2.35 17.84 -21.57
N VAL A 75 -1.75 18.56 -20.60
CA VAL A 75 -1.65 20.03 -20.63
C VAL A 75 -1.00 20.58 -21.91
N PRO A 76 0.14 20.06 -22.41
CA PRO A 76 0.77 20.59 -23.63
C PRO A 76 -0.15 20.49 -24.85
N VAL A 77 -0.73 19.31 -25.09
CA VAL A 77 -1.64 19.06 -26.23
C VAL A 77 -2.92 19.89 -26.10
N SER A 78 -3.48 20.00 -24.89
CA SER A 78 -4.65 20.85 -24.63
C SER A 78 -4.37 22.32 -24.93
N ARG A 79 -3.21 22.84 -24.52
CA ARG A 79 -2.79 24.23 -24.83
C ARG A 79 -2.64 24.45 -26.32
N GLU A 80 -2.01 23.53 -27.04
CA GLU A 80 -1.87 23.62 -28.49
C GLU A 80 -3.21 23.68 -29.23
N ILE A 81 -4.22 22.94 -28.75
CA ILE A 81 -5.57 22.95 -29.32
C ILE A 81 -6.30 24.25 -28.97
N THR A 82 -6.27 24.64 -27.69
CA THR A 82 -7.04 25.79 -27.19
C THR A 82 -6.51 27.13 -27.66
N ASP A 83 -5.19 27.25 -27.85
CA ASP A 83 -4.51 28.46 -28.31
C ASP A 83 -4.37 28.50 -29.85
N SER A 84 -4.88 27.49 -30.56
CA SER A 84 -4.79 27.39 -32.03
C SER A 84 -5.52 28.54 -32.74
N ARG A 85 -4.85 29.11 -33.75
CA ARG A 85 -5.39 30.17 -34.61
C ARG A 85 -5.46 29.67 -36.04
N VAL A 86 -6.65 29.27 -36.45
CA VAL A 86 -6.90 28.67 -37.76
C VAL A 86 -7.23 29.76 -38.78
N LYS A 87 -6.54 29.76 -39.93
CA LYS A 87 -6.79 30.70 -41.05
C LYS A 87 -7.13 29.97 -42.36
N THR A 88 -6.60 28.77 -42.54
CA THR A 88 -6.79 27.97 -43.76
C THR A 88 -7.58 26.69 -43.48
N ARG A 89 -8.03 26.03 -44.55
CA ARG A 89 -8.66 24.71 -44.45
C ARG A 89 -7.68 23.64 -43.94
N GLU A 90 -6.41 23.73 -44.34
CA GLU A 90 -5.36 22.83 -43.86
C GLU A 90 -5.13 22.97 -42.35
N ASP A 91 -5.20 24.20 -41.82
CA ASP A 91 -5.13 24.45 -40.38
C ASP A 91 -6.31 23.82 -39.62
N LEU A 92 -7.52 23.83 -40.20
CA LEU A 92 -8.71 23.19 -39.59
C LEU A 92 -8.52 21.67 -39.50
N GLU A 93 -8.02 21.06 -40.58
CA GLU A 93 -7.73 19.63 -40.61
C GLU A 93 -6.62 19.27 -39.62
N GLY A 94 -5.58 20.11 -39.52
CA GLY A 94 -4.52 19.97 -38.53
C GLY A 94 -5.04 20.05 -37.09
N LEU A 95 -5.89 21.03 -36.78
CA LEU A 95 -6.54 21.16 -35.48
C LEU A 95 -7.39 19.93 -35.14
N TYR A 96 -8.17 19.43 -36.09
CA TYR A 96 -8.99 18.25 -35.87
C TYR A 96 -8.16 17.01 -35.55
N ARG A 97 -7.02 16.82 -36.25
CA ARG A 97 -6.07 15.74 -35.93
C ARG A 97 -5.52 15.87 -34.51
N LYS A 98 -5.18 17.08 -34.06
CA LYS A 98 -4.74 17.31 -32.66
C LYS A 98 -5.81 16.94 -31.65
N ILE A 99 -7.09 17.25 -31.92
CA ILE A 99 -8.21 16.84 -31.07
C ILE A 99 -8.32 15.31 -31.00
N VAL A 100 -8.18 14.61 -32.14
CA VAL A 100 -8.15 13.14 -32.15
C VAL A 100 -6.98 12.60 -31.31
N SER A 101 -5.78 13.16 -31.46
CA SER A 101 -4.62 12.78 -30.63
C SER A 101 -4.88 13.02 -29.14
N TYR A 102 -5.48 14.16 -28.76
CA TYR A 102 -5.87 14.44 -27.37
C TYR A 102 -6.83 13.38 -26.83
N VAL A 103 -7.86 13.03 -27.61
CA VAL A 103 -8.85 12.01 -27.23
C VAL A 103 -8.19 10.66 -27.02
N LEU A 104 -7.30 10.24 -27.93
CA LEU A 104 -6.57 8.97 -27.82
C LEU A 104 -5.67 8.94 -26.58
N LEU A 105 -4.84 9.98 -26.40
CA LEU A 105 -3.93 10.11 -25.25
C LEU A 105 -4.68 10.08 -23.92
N ARG A 106 -5.84 10.74 -23.85
CA ARG A 106 -6.66 10.78 -22.62
C ARG A 106 -7.41 9.46 -22.37
N SER A 107 -7.83 8.76 -23.42
CA SER A 107 -8.60 7.52 -23.31
C SER A 107 -7.74 6.31 -22.92
N GLY A 108 -6.44 6.31 -23.29
CA GLY A 108 -5.58 5.13 -23.17
C GLY A 108 -6.08 3.93 -24.00
N LEU A 109 -6.94 4.14 -25.00
CA LEU A 109 -7.51 3.08 -25.85
C LEU A 109 -6.68 2.92 -27.13
N GLY A 110 -5.65 2.08 -27.08
CA GLY A 110 -4.81 1.78 -28.25
C GLY A 110 -3.75 2.85 -28.55
N SER A 111 -2.97 2.62 -29.60
CA SER A 111 -1.81 3.45 -29.96
C SER A 111 -2.18 4.67 -30.83
N SER A 112 -1.66 5.86 -30.51
CA SER A 112 -1.84 7.07 -31.31
C SER A 112 -1.07 7.04 -32.64
N THR A 113 -0.13 6.09 -32.79
CA THR A 113 0.58 5.83 -34.04
C THR A 113 -0.08 4.76 -34.90
N ASP A 114 -1.03 4.01 -34.34
CA ASP A 114 -1.75 2.98 -35.08
C ASP A 114 -2.88 3.59 -35.93
N ILE A 115 -2.83 3.31 -37.23
CA ILE A 115 -3.72 3.91 -38.22
C ILE A 115 -5.16 3.46 -38.01
N THR A 116 -5.40 2.20 -37.62
CA THR A 116 -6.77 1.69 -37.40
C THR A 116 -7.37 2.34 -36.17
N THR A 117 -6.64 2.38 -35.05
CA THR A 117 -7.02 3.10 -33.83
C THR A 117 -7.36 4.58 -34.11
N VAL A 118 -6.51 5.30 -34.84
CA VAL A 118 -6.75 6.71 -35.20
C VAL A 118 -7.99 6.87 -36.06
N ARG A 119 -8.21 5.98 -37.04
CA ARG A 119 -9.41 6.02 -37.89
C ARG A 119 -10.69 5.77 -37.11
N GLU A 120 -10.69 4.81 -36.20
CA GLU A 120 -11.85 4.54 -35.33
C GLU A 120 -12.16 5.71 -34.41
N ALA A 121 -11.14 6.29 -33.77
CA ALA A 121 -11.34 7.46 -32.91
C ALA A 121 -11.80 8.68 -33.71
N THR A 122 -11.29 8.87 -34.93
CA THR A 122 -11.76 9.92 -35.84
C THR A 122 -13.23 9.70 -36.22
N ALA A 123 -13.62 8.48 -36.59
CA ALA A 123 -15.01 8.18 -36.94
C ALA A 123 -15.96 8.37 -35.75
N ALA A 124 -15.56 7.94 -34.55
CA ALA A 124 -16.32 8.17 -33.33
C ALA A 124 -16.41 9.66 -32.98
N LEU A 125 -15.33 10.42 -33.12
CA LEU A 125 -15.35 11.89 -32.92
C LEU A 125 -16.25 12.57 -33.96
N GLN A 126 -16.17 12.20 -35.24
CA GLN A 126 -17.01 12.78 -36.30
C GLN A 126 -18.51 12.52 -36.05
N SER A 127 -18.87 11.41 -35.40
CA SER A 127 -20.26 11.09 -35.07
C SER A 127 -20.87 12.03 -34.02
N VAL A 128 -20.06 12.69 -33.19
CA VAL A 128 -20.51 13.59 -32.12
C VAL A 128 -20.05 15.04 -32.29
N PHE A 129 -18.99 15.25 -33.05
CA PHE A 129 -18.32 16.52 -33.29
C PHE A 129 -17.77 16.54 -34.74
N PRO A 130 -18.64 16.78 -35.74
CA PRO A 130 -18.23 16.88 -37.13
C PRO A 130 -17.38 18.13 -37.36
N GLN A 131 -16.58 18.13 -38.42
CA GLN A 131 -15.65 19.24 -38.72
C GLN A 131 -16.34 20.61 -38.89
N SER A 132 -17.63 20.64 -39.23
CA SER A 132 -18.43 21.86 -39.29
C SER A 132 -18.54 22.57 -37.93
N GLU A 133 -18.47 21.83 -36.81
CA GLU A 133 -18.56 22.38 -35.46
C GLU A 133 -17.24 23.00 -34.95
N LEU A 134 -16.14 22.87 -35.72
CA LEU A 134 -14.87 23.49 -35.36
C LEU A 134 -14.97 25.02 -35.27
N GLY A 135 -15.81 25.64 -36.10
CA GLY A 135 -16.04 27.09 -36.05
C GLY A 135 -16.63 27.53 -34.70
N THR A 136 -17.64 26.78 -34.22
CA THR A 136 -18.26 26.99 -32.91
C THR A 136 -17.26 26.72 -31.78
N PHE A 137 -16.46 25.65 -31.87
CA PHE A 137 -15.41 25.37 -30.88
C PHE A 137 -14.38 26.50 -30.79
N LEU A 138 -13.94 27.05 -31.93
CA LEU A 138 -12.94 28.11 -31.96
C LEU A 138 -13.41 29.42 -31.33
N SER A 139 -14.71 29.72 -31.33
CA SER A 139 -15.29 30.92 -30.72
C SER A 139 -15.42 30.86 -29.21
N LEU A 140 -15.29 29.67 -28.61
CA LEU A 140 -15.33 29.49 -27.16
C LEU A 140 -14.10 30.10 -26.46
N ILE A 141 -14.29 30.48 -25.20
CA ILE A 141 -13.19 30.85 -24.31
C ILE A 141 -12.36 29.62 -23.94
N LYS A 142 -11.11 29.83 -23.53
CA LYS A 142 -10.15 28.75 -23.24
C LYS A 142 -10.71 27.69 -22.27
N LYS A 143 -11.33 28.12 -21.17
CA LYS A 143 -11.92 27.22 -20.17
C LYS A 143 -12.99 26.32 -20.77
N ASP A 144 -13.85 26.86 -21.62
CA ASP A 144 -14.95 26.12 -22.24
C ASP A 144 -14.42 25.18 -23.33
N LYS A 145 -13.36 25.56 -24.05
CA LYS A 145 -12.63 24.66 -24.96
C LYS A 145 -12.05 23.46 -24.20
N GLU A 146 -11.38 23.70 -23.08
CA GLU A 146 -10.81 22.63 -22.23
C GLU A 146 -11.91 21.68 -21.72
N GLN A 147 -13.04 22.24 -21.27
CA GLN A 147 -14.19 21.44 -20.83
C GLN A 147 -14.78 20.63 -22.00
N GLN A 148 -14.98 21.24 -23.17
CA GLN A 148 -15.52 20.54 -24.33
C GLN A 148 -14.58 19.41 -24.81
N LEU A 149 -13.26 19.62 -24.78
CA LEU A 149 -12.29 18.56 -25.09
C LEU A 149 -12.41 17.39 -24.13
N ASN A 150 -12.59 17.67 -22.84
CA ASN A 150 -12.80 16.64 -21.84
C ASN A 150 -14.11 15.86 -22.09
N ASP A 151 -15.21 16.55 -22.38
CA ASP A 151 -16.49 15.90 -22.62
C ASP A 151 -16.47 15.06 -23.89
N LEU A 152 -15.91 15.60 -24.98
CA LEU A 152 -15.72 14.87 -26.24
C LEU A 152 -14.86 13.63 -26.04
N SER A 153 -13.77 13.72 -25.29
CA SER A 153 -12.92 12.58 -24.99
C SER A 153 -13.66 11.49 -24.22
N MET A 154 -14.49 11.83 -23.23
CA MET A 154 -15.29 10.84 -22.50
C MET A 154 -16.33 10.17 -23.40
N ILE A 155 -17.03 10.95 -24.23
CA ILE A 155 -18.06 10.43 -25.12
C ILE A 155 -17.44 9.52 -26.18
N VAL A 156 -16.35 9.95 -26.83
CA VAL A 156 -15.66 9.16 -27.86
C VAL A 156 -15.09 7.87 -27.28
N THR A 157 -14.50 7.92 -26.08
CA THR A 157 -14.04 6.72 -25.36
C THR A 157 -15.19 5.73 -25.17
N GLY A 158 -16.34 6.20 -24.67
CA GLY A 158 -17.53 5.36 -24.51
C GLY A 158 -18.04 4.75 -25.83
N ILE A 159 -18.05 5.52 -26.92
CA ILE A 159 -18.46 5.04 -28.26
C ILE A 159 -17.52 3.93 -28.73
N ARG A 160 -16.20 4.10 -28.58
CA ARG A 160 -15.23 3.08 -28.97
C ARG A 160 -15.41 1.80 -28.16
N LEU A 161 -15.63 1.89 -26.85
CA LEU A 161 -15.93 0.74 -26.00
C LEU A 161 -17.23 0.02 -26.42
N PHE A 162 -18.28 0.77 -26.76
CA PHE A 162 -19.53 0.20 -27.26
C PHE A 162 -19.36 -0.48 -28.63
N ASN A 163 -18.56 0.11 -29.52
CA ASN A 163 -18.24 -0.48 -30.82
C ASN A 163 -17.43 -1.77 -30.67
N LYS A 164 -16.52 -1.83 -29.69
CA LYS A 164 -15.81 -3.06 -29.30
C LYS A 164 -16.78 -4.16 -28.89
N ASP A 165 -17.67 -3.89 -27.93
CA ASP A 165 -18.69 -4.85 -27.47
C ASP A 165 -19.62 -5.30 -28.61
N SER A 166 -19.93 -4.40 -29.54
CA SER A 166 -20.76 -4.69 -30.72
C SER A 166 -20.02 -5.40 -31.85
N ARG A 167 -18.72 -5.69 -31.72
CA ARG A 167 -17.84 -6.24 -32.77
C ARG A 167 -17.83 -5.41 -34.07
N LYS A 168 -17.94 -4.08 -33.93
CA LYS A 168 -17.92 -3.10 -35.04
C LYS A 168 -16.65 -2.25 -35.09
N GLY A 169 -15.68 -2.55 -34.21
CA GLY A 169 -14.42 -1.85 -34.05
C GLY A 169 -13.77 -2.23 -32.72
N GLY A 170 -12.87 -1.40 -32.22
CA GLY A 170 -12.17 -1.62 -30.95
C GLY A 170 -10.93 -2.49 -31.09
N GLU A 171 -10.36 -2.56 -32.30
CA GLU A 171 -9.05 -3.15 -32.51
C GLU A 171 -8.01 -2.37 -31.68
N GLY A 172 -7.11 -3.10 -31.00
CA GLY A 172 -6.10 -2.50 -30.10
C GLY A 172 -6.61 -2.04 -28.73
N ILE A 173 -7.87 -2.29 -28.38
CA ILE A 173 -8.36 -2.09 -27.00
C ILE A 173 -8.19 -3.38 -26.22
N ASP A 174 -7.36 -3.37 -25.18
CA ASP A 174 -7.15 -4.53 -24.30
C ASP A 174 -8.42 -4.96 -23.56
N ASP A 175 -8.52 -6.23 -23.19
CA ASP A 175 -9.59 -6.74 -22.34
C ASP A 175 -9.20 -6.59 -20.86
N LEU A 176 -9.24 -5.36 -20.36
CA LEU A 176 -8.91 -5.05 -18.96
C LEU A 176 -9.70 -5.91 -17.97
N PRO A 177 -11.02 -6.16 -18.15
CA PRO A 177 -11.75 -7.11 -17.30
C PRO A 177 -11.10 -8.49 -17.23
N ALA A 178 -10.76 -9.09 -18.38
CA ALA A 178 -10.11 -10.40 -18.40
C ALA A 178 -8.71 -10.38 -17.74
N ILE A 179 -7.90 -9.37 -18.09
CA ILE A 179 -6.55 -9.21 -17.52
C ILE A 179 -6.60 -9.08 -16.00
N LEU A 180 -7.50 -8.24 -15.46
CA LEU A 180 -7.64 -8.05 -14.02
C LEU A 180 -8.19 -9.29 -13.31
N ASN A 181 -9.11 -10.03 -13.95
CA ASN A 181 -9.66 -11.27 -13.40
C ASN A 181 -8.63 -12.41 -13.32
N GLU A 182 -7.52 -12.32 -14.08
CA GLU A 182 -6.39 -13.23 -13.98
C GLU A 182 -5.30 -12.71 -13.04
N ALA A 183 -4.92 -11.43 -13.19
CA ALA A 183 -3.83 -10.83 -12.44
C ALA A 183 -4.13 -10.71 -10.93
N ILE A 184 -5.35 -10.32 -10.54
CA ILE A 184 -5.68 -10.11 -9.13
C ILE A 184 -5.60 -11.42 -8.32
N PRO A 185 -6.19 -12.55 -8.76
CA PRO A 185 -6.00 -13.83 -8.08
C PRO A 185 -4.55 -14.29 -8.03
N SER A 186 -3.78 -14.10 -9.12
CA SER A 186 -2.36 -14.44 -9.14
C SER A 186 -1.58 -13.65 -8.08
N THR A 187 -1.67 -12.32 -8.13
CA THR A 187 -0.97 -11.44 -7.17
C THR A 187 -1.42 -11.69 -5.73
N SER A 188 -2.72 -11.93 -5.49
CA SER A 188 -3.21 -12.29 -4.15
C SER A 188 -2.54 -13.57 -3.64
N LYS A 189 -2.48 -14.61 -4.47
CA LYS A 189 -1.88 -15.89 -4.12
C LYS A 189 -0.37 -15.77 -3.87
N ASP A 190 0.33 -14.97 -4.66
CA ASP A 190 1.76 -14.74 -4.49
C ASP A 190 2.05 -14.02 -3.16
N ILE A 191 1.26 -13.01 -2.81
CA ILE A 191 1.35 -12.31 -1.51
C ILE A 191 1.00 -13.24 -0.35
N GLU A 192 -0.05 -14.05 -0.47
CA GLU A 192 -0.45 -15.02 0.56
C GLU A 192 0.63 -16.07 0.80
N TRP A 193 1.23 -16.59 -0.27
CA TRP A 193 2.36 -17.52 -0.18
C TRP A 193 3.56 -16.89 0.55
N GLU A 194 3.95 -15.67 0.18
CA GLU A 194 5.06 -14.98 0.82
C GLU A 194 4.77 -14.61 2.29
N LEU A 195 3.50 -14.32 2.59
CA LEU A 195 3.02 -14.09 3.94
C LEU A 195 3.12 -15.37 4.79
N GLU A 196 2.74 -16.53 4.25
CA GLU A 196 2.87 -17.83 4.92
C GLU A 196 4.34 -18.15 5.24
N LEU A 197 5.25 -17.91 4.29
CA LEU A 197 6.70 -18.07 4.51
C LEU A 197 7.20 -17.16 5.64
N SER A 198 6.83 -15.89 5.60
CA SER A 198 7.17 -14.91 6.64
C SER A 198 6.60 -15.33 8.00
N GLN A 199 5.35 -15.78 8.06
CA GLN A 199 4.74 -16.25 9.31
C GLN A 199 5.46 -17.47 9.86
N SER A 200 5.82 -18.43 9.01
CA SER A 200 6.58 -19.63 9.40
C SER A 200 7.91 -19.26 10.05
N LEU A 201 8.72 -18.44 9.38
CA LEU A 201 10.00 -17.94 9.90
C LEU A 201 9.81 -17.18 11.21
N ALA A 202 8.75 -16.40 11.31
CA ALA A 202 8.51 -15.61 12.50
C ALA A 202 8.00 -16.48 13.67
N TRP A 203 7.34 -17.63 13.44
CA TRP A 203 7.05 -18.62 14.48
C TRP A 203 8.31 -19.32 14.95
N GLN A 204 9.13 -19.73 13.99
CA GLN A 204 10.44 -20.35 14.17
C GLN A 204 11.35 -19.51 15.07
N TYR A 205 11.59 -18.24 14.73
CA TYR A 205 12.38 -17.32 15.57
C TYR A 205 11.78 -17.11 16.96
N THR A 206 10.45 -17.05 17.06
CA THR A 206 9.77 -16.87 18.36
C THR A 206 9.99 -18.07 19.26
N SER A 207 9.77 -19.29 18.76
CA SER A 207 9.99 -20.53 19.50
C SER A 207 11.45 -20.69 19.91
N TRP A 208 12.39 -20.31 19.03
CA TRP A 208 13.81 -20.34 19.35
C TRP A 208 14.18 -19.38 20.48
N LEU A 209 13.70 -18.13 20.41
CA LEU A 209 13.91 -17.16 21.49
C LEU A 209 13.26 -17.60 22.80
N GLU A 210 12.08 -18.22 22.76
CA GLU A 210 11.43 -18.77 23.95
C GLU A 210 12.30 -19.83 24.63
N ARG A 211 12.91 -20.74 23.86
CA ARG A 211 13.85 -21.76 24.36
C ARG A 211 15.15 -21.16 24.86
N LEU A 212 15.70 -20.14 24.19
CA LEU A 212 16.93 -19.47 24.60
C LEU A 212 16.78 -18.67 25.89
N LEU A 213 15.58 -18.15 26.15
CA LEU A 213 15.27 -17.35 27.34
C LEU A 213 14.74 -18.20 28.50
N ASP A 214 14.62 -19.51 28.33
CA ASP A 214 14.20 -20.44 29.37
C ASP A 214 15.38 -20.72 30.33
N PRO A 215 15.28 -20.35 31.61
CA PRO A 215 16.35 -20.58 32.58
C PRO A 215 16.59 -22.07 32.89
N GLU A 216 15.66 -22.96 32.52
CA GLU A 216 15.76 -24.41 32.79
C GLU A 216 16.52 -25.17 31.68
N VAL A 217 16.75 -24.54 30.52
CA VAL A 217 17.43 -25.17 29.38
C VAL A 217 18.91 -24.80 29.37
N GLU A 218 19.81 -25.77 29.56
CA GLU A 218 21.25 -25.60 29.33
C GLU A 218 21.51 -25.34 27.84
N THR A 219 21.50 -24.06 27.44
CA THR A 219 21.73 -23.61 26.06
C THR A 219 23.22 -23.62 25.75
N ARG A 220 23.79 -24.81 25.52
CA ARG A 220 25.21 -24.98 25.19
C ARG A 220 25.58 -24.72 23.72
N GLU A 221 24.63 -24.44 22.83
CA GLU A 221 24.90 -24.39 21.37
C GLU A 221 24.15 -23.25 20.64
N CYS A 222 24.26 -22.00 21.12
CA CYS A 222 23.83 -20.87 20.31
C CYS A 222 25.01 -20.32 19.50
N ILE A 223 25.04 -20.65 18.20
CA ILE A 223 26.08 -20.17 17.26
C ILE A 223 25.90 -18.68 16.94
N VAL A 224 24.68 -18.15 17.10
CA VAL A 224 24.29 -16.79 16.71
C VAL A 224 23.98 -15.93 17.95
N PRO A 225 24.45 -14.66 18.02
CA PRO A 225 24.10 -13.77 19.12
C PRO A 225 22.59 -13.56 19.27
N LEU A 226 22.08 -13.61 20.51
CA LEU A 226 20.65 -13.43 20.82
C LEU A 226 20.05 -12.14 20.23
N ASP A 227 20.81 -11.06 20.22
CA ASP A 227 20.38 -9.78 19.63
C ASP A 227 20.12 -9.89 18.11
N MET A 228 20.92 -10.67 17.38
CA MET A 228 20.70 -10.88 15.94
C MET A 228 19.45 -11.71 15.69
N VAL A 229 19.15 -12.70 16.53
CA VAL A 229 17.91 -13.49 16.45
C VAL A 229 16.69 -12.60 16.72
N LYS A 230 16.76 -11.71 17.73
CA LYS A 230 15.70 -10.72 18.01
C LYS A 230 15.49 -9.77 16.81
N GLN A 231 16.58 -9.25 16.25
CA GLN A 231 16.51 -8.36 15.08
C GLN A 231 15.93 -9.09 13.85
N ALA A 232 16.28 -10.36 13.64
CA ALA A 232 15.69 -11.18 12.58
C ALA A 232 14.18 -11.38 12.80
N LEU A 233 13.74 -11.64 14.03
CA LEU A 233 12.31 -11.68 14.35
C LEU A 233 11.63 -10.34 14.01
N TYR A 234 12.24 -9.20 14.36
CA TYR A 234 11.67 -7.88 14.04
C TYR A 234 11.56 -7.64 12.54
N ASN A 235 12.58 -8.04 11.78
CA ASN A 235 12.61 -7.95 10.33
C ASN A 235 11.46 -8.73 9.69
N VAL A 236 11.32 -10.02 10.02
CA VAL A 236 10.22 -10.85 9.46
C VAL A 236 8.85 -10.32 9.88
N ARG A 237 8.72 -9.83 11.12
CA ARG A 237 7.46 -9.23 11.62
C ARG A 237 7.08 -7.97 10.86
N GLN A 238 8.06 -7.14 10.55
CA GLN A 238 7.86 -5.94 9.75
C GLN A 238 7.45 -6.29 8.32
N HIS A 239 8.08 -7.30 7.74
CA HIS A 239 7.73 -7.83 6.43
C HIS A 239 6.28 -8.35 6.41
N GLU A 240 5.92 -9.19 7.37
CA GLU A 240 4.55 -9.71 7.56
C GLU A 240 3.53 -8.56 7.66
N ALA A 241 3.85 -7.50 8.41
CA ALA A 241 2.97 -6.35 8.56
C ALA A 241 2.76 -5.60 7.23
N PHE A 242 3.82 -5.40 6.43
CA PHE A 242 3.70 -4.75 5.13
C PHE A 242 2.95 -5.60 4.11
N LEU A 243 3.22 -6.91 4.04
CA LEU A 243 2.47 -7.83 3.18
C LEU A 243 0.97 -7.82 3.50
N LYS A 244 0.58 -7.77 4.78
CA LYS A 244 -0.84 -7.64 5.18
C LYS A 244 -1.48 -6.34 4.68
N VAL A 245 -0.75 -5.23 4.69
CA VAL A 245 -1.24 -3.95 4.14
C VAL A 245 -1.46 -4.07 2.63
N ILE A 246 -0.48 -4.62 1.90
CA ILE A 246 -0.57 -4.82 0.45
C ILE A 246 -1.74 -5.76 0.12
N LEU A 247 -1.86 -6.90 0.82
CA LEU A 247 -2.94 -7.87 0.61
C LEU A 247 -4.33 -7.24 0.85
N ALA A 248 -4.48 -6.42 1.88
CA ALA A 248 -5.74 -5.71 2.15
C ALA A 248 -6.14 -4.79 0.98
N ASP A 249 -5.17 -4.09 0.38
CA ASP A 249 -5.41 -3.25 -0.79
C ASP A 249 -5.69 -4.06 -2.07
N VAL A 250 -5.05 -5.22 -2.25
CA VAL A 250 -5.36 -6.13 -3.37
C VAL A 250 -6.77 -6.72 -3.25
N ILE A 251 -7.19 -7.11 -2.05
CA ILE A 251 -8.58 -7.55 -1.78
C ILE A 251 -9.57 -6.42 -2.06
N LEU A 252 -9.22 -5.17 -1.72
CA LEU A 252 -10.05 -4.02 -2.05
C LEU A 252 -10.11 -3.77 -3.55
N CYS A 253 -8.98 -3.91 -4.26
CA CYS A 253 -8.90 -3.86 -5.73
C CYS A 253 -9.87 -4.88 -6.36
N ALA A 254 -9.85 -6.13 -5.89
CA ALA A 254 -10.78 -7.17 -6.35
C ALA A 254 -12.26 -6.75 -6.26
N LYS A 255 -12.67 -6.21 -5.10
CA LYS A 255 -14.05 -5.73 -4.87
C LYS A 255 -14.43 -4.55 -5.78
N GLN A 256 -13.48 -3.66 -6.03
CA GLN A 256 -13.68 -2.49 -6.89
C GLN A 256 -13.79 -2.91 -8.36
N VAL A 257 -12.93 -3.80 -8.83
CA VAL A 257 -13.02 -4.38 -10.18
C VAL A 257 -14.35 -5.10 -10.39
N GLU A 258 -14.81 -5.91 -9.43
CA GLU A 258 -16.12 -6.58 -9.52
C GLU A 258 -17.28 -5.57 -9.67
N THR A 259 -17.25 -4.50 -8.87
CA THR A 259 -18.24 -3.42 -8.93
C THR A 259 -18.21 -2.72 -10.29
N LEU A 260 -17.03 -2.29 -10.75
CA LEU A 260 -16.83 -1.60 -12.01
C LEU A 260 -17.24 -2.46 -13.21
N GLN A 261 -16.90 -3.76 -13.22
CA GLN A 261 -17.30 -4.69 -14.27
C GLN A 261 -18.82 -4.87 -14.33
N THR A 262 -19.46 -5.00 -13.16
CA THR A 262 -20.92 -5.14 -13.06
C THR A 262 -21.63 -3.88 -13.59
N GLU A 263 -21.16 -2.71 -13.21
CA GLU A 263 -21.69 -1.42 -13.67
C GLU A 263 -21.45 -1.22 -15.17
N LEU A 264 -20.26 -1.53 -15.67
CA LEU A 264 -19.90 -1.49 -17.09
C LEU A 264 -20.83 -2.39 -17.91
N ALA A 265 -21.00 -3.65 -17.51
CA ALA A 265 -21.86 -4.61 -18.21
C ALA A 265 -23.33 -4.19 -18.19
N THR A 266 -23.83 -3.69 -17.06
CA THR A 266 -25.20 -3.20 -16.91
C THR A 266 -25.46 -2.01 -17.84
N ARG A 267 -24.52 -1.05 -17.88
CA ARG A 267 -24.62 0.14 -18.73
C ARG A 267 -24.49 -0.21 -20.20
N MET A 268 -23.63 -1.15 -20.56
CA MET A 268 -23.49 -1.66 -21.93
C MET A 268 -24.81 -2.29 -22.42
N LYS A 269 -25.47 -3.11 -21.58
CA LYS A 269 -26.79 -3.70 -21.88
C LYS A 269 -27.87 -2.62 -22.08
N LEU A 270 -27.95 -1.63 -21.19
CA LEU A 270 -28.91 -0.53 -21.29
C LEU A 270 -28.71 0.27 -22.59
N LEU A 271 -27.45 0.55 -22.93
CA LEU A 271 -27.09 1.26 -24.15
C LEU A 271 -27.46 0.46 -25.41
N ARG A 272 -27.23 -0.86 -25.42
CA ARG A 272 -27.67 -1.73 -26.52
C ARG A 272 -29.17 -1.64 -26.74
N VAL A 273 -29.99 -1.75 -25.68
CA VAL A 273 -31.45 -1.62 -25.79
C VAL A 273 -31.85 -0.24 -26.33
N THR A 274 -31.22 0.81 -25.82
CA THR A 274 -31.52 2.20 -26.20
C THR A 274 -31.21 2.48 -27.68
N VAL A 275 -30.08 1.96 -28.18
CA VAL A 275 -29.63 2.16 -29.56
C VAL A 275 -30.35 1.24 -30.55
N HIS A 276 -30.68 -0.01 -30.19
CA HIS A 276 -31.37 -0.94 -31.09
C HIS A 276 -32.88 -0.71 -31.18
N SER A 277 -33.50 -0.08 -30.19
CA SER A 277 -34.95 0.15 -30.18
C SER A 277 -35.42 1.30 -31.07
N LYS A 278 -34.52 2.13 -31.60
CA LYS A 278 -34.88 3.34 -32.37
C LYS A 278 -33.93 3.55 -33.55
N THR A 279 -34.48 3.95 -34.69
CA THR A 279 -33.72 4.36 -35.89
C THR A 279 -32.90 5.64 -35.68
N ALA A 280 -33.32 6.49 -34.74
CA ALA A 280 -32.56 7.66 -34.29
C ALA A 280 -32.79 7.87 -32.79
N VAL A 281 -31.71 8.04 -32.02
CA VAL A 281 -31.76 8.31 -30.58
C VAL A 281 -31.23 9.71 -30.31
N PRO A 282 -31.94 10.55 -29.52
CA PRO A 282 -31.43 11.86 -29.13
C PRO A 282 -30.09 11.77 -28.41
N THR A 283 -29.13 12.62 -28.79
CA THR A 283 -27.78 12.68 -28.20
C THR A 283 -27.81 12.89 -26.68
N ALA A 284 -28.75 13.71 -26.20
CA ALA A 284 -28.99 13.95 -24.77
C ALA A 284 -29.32 12.67 -23.97
N GLN A 285 -29.84 11.61 -24.62
CA GLN A 285 -30.12 10.33 -23.98
C GLN A 285 -28.92 9.37 -23.99
N VAL A 286 -28.08 9.42 -25.03
CA VAL A 286 -26.97 8.46 -25.20
C VAL A 286 -25.63 8.95 -24.66
N PHE A 287 -25.33 10.24 -24.73
CA PHE A 287 -24.04 10.80 -24.28
C PHE A 287 -23.76 10.57 -22.79
N PRO A 288 -24.74 10.66 -21.87
CA PRO A 288 -24.52 10.30 -20.47
C PRO A 288 -24.10 8.83 -20.29
N HIS A 289 -24.64 7.92 -21.10
CA HIS A 289 -24.28 6.50 -21.04
C HIS A 289 -22.86 6.26 -21.55
N PHE A 290 -22.45 6.85 -22.68
CA PHE A 290 -21.08 6.76 -23.18
C PHE A 290 -20.07 7.34 -22.18
N THR A 291 -20.39 8.50 -21.61
CA THR A 291 -19.55 9.13 -20.57
C THR A 291 -19.40 8.22 -19.35
N ALA A 292 -20.48 7.54 -18.94
CA ALA A 292 -20.43 6.58 -17.83
C ALA A 292 -19.54 5.37 -18.16
N LEU A 293 -19.65 4.79 -19.37
CA LEU A 293 -18.77 3.70 -19.81
C LEU A 293 -17.29 4.08 -19.74
N ALA A 294 -16.95 5.28 -20.21
CA ALA A 294 -15.58 5.79 -20.13
C ALA A 294 -15.09 5.95 -18.68
N LYS A 295 -15.96 6.37 -17.74
CA LYS A 295 -15.61 6.46 -16.32
C LYS A 295 -15.33 5.08 -15.69
N PHE A 296 -16.19 4.09 -15.95
CA PHE A 296 -15.97 2.74 -15.42
C PHE A 296 -14.70 2.12 -16.00
N TRP A 297 -14.43 2.35 -17.29
CA TRP A 297 -13.20 1.90 -17.92
C TRP A 297 -11.95 2.56 -17.33
N SER A 298 -11.98 3.88 -17.11
CA SER A 298 -10.91 4.60 -16.42
C SER A 298 -10.67 4.07 -15.01
N GLY A 299 -11.74 3.68 -14.30
CA GLY A 299 -11.62 3.03 -12.99
C GLY A 299 -10.87 1.69 -13.09
N LEU A 300 -11.17 0.86 -14.10
CA LEU A 300 -10.44 -0.39 -14.32
C LEU A 300 -8.96 -0.15 -14.65
N GLN A 301 -8.65 0.91 -15.42
CA GLN A 301 -7.27 1.32 -15.66
C GLN A 301 -6.56 1.74 -14.37
N ASP A 302 -7.22 2.53 -13.51
CA ASP A 302 -6.68 2.93 -12.20
C ASP A 302 -6.37 1.69 -11.32
N GLU A 303 -7.26 0.69 -11.29
CA GLU A 303 -7.05 -0.57 -10.56
C GLU A 303 -5.87 -1.39 -11.09
N MET A 304 -5.75 -1.50 -12.41
CA MET A 304 -4.64 -2.23 -13.04
C MET A 304 -3.29 -1.63 -12.68
N VAL A 305 -3.21 -0.30 -12.71
CA VAL A 305 -2.00 0.42 -12.36
C VAL A 305 -1.66 0.22 -10.88
N LEU A 306 -2.65 0.36 -10.00
CA LEU A 306 -2.46 0.16 -8.56
C LEU A 306 -1.94 -1.27 -8.28
N LEU A 307 -2.55 -2.29 -8.88
CA LEU A 307 -2.14 -3.68 -8.73
C LEU A 307 -0.67 -3.89 -9.14
N SER A 308 -0.25 -3.31 -10.25
CA SER A 308 1.14 -3.39 -10.72
C SER A 308 2.13 -2.78 -9.72
N ILE A 309 1.79 -1.64 -9.12
CA ILE A 309 2.63 -1.00 -8.10
C ILE A 309 2.68 -1.84 -6.83
N LEU A 310 1.55 -2.38 -6.37
CA LEU A 310 1.48 -3.24 -5.19
C LEU A 310 2.32 -4.51 -5.38
N SER A 311 2.24 -5.15 -6.55
CA SER A 311 3.07 -6.30 -6.92
C SER A 311 4.56 -5.93 -6.91
N ASN A 312 4.92 -4.80 -7.52
CA ASN A 312 6.30 -4.34 -7.54
C ASN A 312 6.83 -4.01 -6.13
N ILE A 313 6.03 -3.40 -5.26
CA ILE A 313 6.45 -3.15 -3.87
C ILE A 313 6.72 -4.48 -3.17
N MET A 314 5.83 -5.47 -3.30
CA MET A 314 6.01 -6.80 -2.71
C MET A 314 7.31 -7.45 -3.19
N GLU A 315 7.57 -7.50 -4.50
CA GLU A 315 8.81 -8.07 -5.06
C GLU A 315 10.08 -7.38 -4.53
N ASN A 316 10.02 -6.07 -4.30
CA ASN A 316 11.15 -5.29 -3.79
C ASN A 316 11.28 -5.33 -2.26
N LEU A 317 10.33 -5.93 -1.53
CA LEU A 317 10.46 -6.17 -0.08
C LEU A 317 11.31 -7.42 0.21
N GLN A 318 11.23 -8.45 -0.64
CA GLN A 318 11.96 -9.71 -0.49
C GLN A 318 13.46 -9.57 -0.21
N PRO A 319 14.22 -8.70 -0.93
CA PRO A 319 15.66 -8.56 -0.71
C PRO A 319 16.05 -8.16 0.72
N PHE A 320 15.15 -7.53 1.49
CA PHE A 320 15.40 -7.14 2.87
C PHE A 320 15.31 -8.31 3.87
N LEU A 321 15.02 -9.52 3.40
CA LEU A 321 15.08 -10.75 4.20
C LEU A 321 16.45 -11.46 4.07
N ALA A 322 17.34 -10.98 3.19
CA ALA A 322 18.58 -11.69 2.83
C ALA A 322 19.53 -11.97 4.01
N ALA A 323 19.59 -11.09 5.02
CA ALA A 323 20.39 -11.32 6.22
C ALA A 323 19.95 -12.59 6.99
N GLN A 324 18.70 -13.02 6.86
CA GLN A 324 18.18 -14.20 7.56
C GLN A 324 18.79 -15.50 7.04
N SER A 325 18.93 -15.62 5.72
CA SER A 325 19.59 -16.77 5.08
C SER A 325 21.07 -16.88 5.46
N GLN A 326 21.70 -15.78 5.88
CA GLN A 326 23.07 -15.76 6.40
C GLN A 326 23.14 -16.20 7.87
N LEU A 327 22.11 -15.90 8.65
CA LEU A 327 22.03 -16.28 10.07
C LEU A 327 21.81 -17.78 10.25
N PHE A 328 20.92 -18.36 9.45
CA PHE A 328 20.61 -19.77 9.46
C PHE A 328 20.47 -20.26 8.03
N PRO A 329 21.47 -21.00 7.50
CA PRO A 329 21.33 -21.70 6.24
C PRO A 329 20.10 -22.63 6.26
N ASP A 330 19.46 -22.80 5.10
CA ASP A 330 18.19 -23.52 4.95
C ASP A 330 18.15 -24.84 5.75
N GLY A 331 17.08 -25.01 6.54
CA GLY A 331 16.82 -26.20 7.33
C GLY A 331 17.46 -26.24 8.73
N GLN A 332 18.49 -25.43 9.03
CA GLN A 332 19.15 -25.50 10.34
C GLN A 332 18.23 -25.14 11.51
N LEU A 333 17.38 -24.12 11.33
CA LEU A 333 16.50 -23.69 12.40
C LEU A 333 15.38 -24.72 12.67
N GLU A 334 14.94 -25.42 11.63
CA GLU A 334 13.96 -26.51 11.70
C GLU A 334 14.56 -27.75 12.38
N ASP A 335 15.81 -28.08 12.05
CA ASP A 335 16.57 -29.16 12.69
C ASP A 335 16.79 -28.90 14.19
N ILE A 336 17.10 -27.64 14.56
CA ILE A 336 17.33 -27.22 15.95
C ILE A 336 16.03 -27.24 16.77
N LEU A 337 14.92 -26.81 16.18
CA LEU A 337 13.61 -26.70 16.84
C LEU A 337 12.82 -28.02 16.85
N GLY A 338 13.12 -28.94 15.94
CA GLY A 338 12.34 -30.16 15.74
C GLY A 338 10.88 -29.84 15.38
N LEU A 339 9.96 -30.73 15.76
CA LEU A 339 8.52 -30.63 15.43
C LEU A 339 7.71 -29.66 16.33
N GLU A 340 8.34 -28.97 17.28
CA GLU A 340 7.65 -28.19 18.32
C GLU A 340 7.46 -26.69 17.96
N ILE A 341 7.22 -26.37 16.69
CA ILE A 341 6.92 -24.99 16.29
C ILE A 341 5.43 -24.71 16.51
N LYS A 342 5.12 -24.03 17.62
CA LYS A 342 3.75 -23.58 17.91
C LYS A 342 3.35 -22.42 17.00
N LYS A 343 2.30 -22.64 16.19
CA LYS A 343 1.62 -21.57 15.44
C LYS A 343 0.93 -20.59 16.39
N TYR A 344 0.64 -19.39 15.91
CA TYR A 344 -0.04 -18.42 16.76
C TYR A 344 -1.46 -18.79 17.11
N GLU A 345 -2.23 -19.38 16.20
CA GLU A 345 -3.58 -19.83 16.51
C GLU A 345 -3.57 -20.84 17.66
N GLN A 346 -2.52 -21.68 17.73
CA GLN A 346 -2.31 -22.62 18.82
C GLN A 346 -1.96 -21.89 20.12
N ARG A 347 -1.01 -20.94 20.10
CA ARG A 347 -0.66 -20.10 21.27
C ARG A 347 -1.88 -19.32 21.81
N MET A 348 -2.73 -18.83 20.91
CA MET A 348 -3.97 -18.14 21.28
C MET A 348 -4.97 -19.10 21.93
N LYS A 349 -5.16 -20.31 21.39
CA LYS A 349 -6.05 -21.31 21.99
C LYS A 349 -5.60 -21.71 23.39
N GLU A 350 -4.32 -22.01 23.59
CA GLU A 350 -3.75 -22.39 24.89
C GLU A 350 -3.93 -21.31 25.97
N SER A 351 -3.87 -20.03 25.59
CA SER A 351 -4.03 -18.91 26.52
C SER A 351 -5.49 -18.50 26.76
N SER A 352 -6.44 -18.97 25.94
CA SER A 352 -7.85 -18.56 26.00
C SER A 352 -8.62 -19.12 27.20
N GLU A 353 -8.14 -20.22 27.79
CA GLU A 353 -8.75 -20.86 28.95
C GLU A 353 -8.52 -20.05 30.24
N ASN A 354 -7.47 -19.23 30.27
CA ASN A 354 -7.06 -18.45 31.43
C ASN A 354 -7.42 -16.97 31.26
N ARG A 355 -8.71 -16.65 31.40
CA ARG A 355 -9.22 -15.27 31.28
C ARG A 355 -9.03 -14.46 32.55
N ILE A 356 -8.98 -13.13 32.38
CA ILE A 356 -8.96 -12.19 33.49
C ILE A 356 -10.35 -12.14 34.12
N ASP A 357 -10.39 -12.18 35.44
CA ASP A 357 -11.59 -11.83 36.17
C ASP A 357 -11.60 -10.30 36.36
N PRO A 358 -12.57 -9.55 35.77
CA PRO A 358 -12.67 -8.10 35.94
C PRO A 358 -12.75 -7.67 37.41
N TYR A 359 -13.14 -8.56 38.32
CA TYR A 359 -13.22 -8.29 39.76
C TYR A 359 -11.87 -8.44 40.48
N GLU A 360 -10.86 -9.09 39.88
CA GLU A 360 -9.50 -9.24 40.46
C GLU A 360 -8.70 -7.92 40.41
N ILE A 361 -8.95 -7.04 39.42
CA ILE A 361 -8.30 -5.73 39.29
C ILE A 361 -9.36 -4.64 39.10
N LYS A 362 -10.04 -4.26 40.18
CA LYS A 362 -11.08 -3.21 40.19
C LYS A 362 -10.57 -1.82 39.79
N THR A 363 -9.26 -1.60 39.80
CA THR A 363 -8.64 -0.31 39.50
C THR A 363 -8.52 -0.02 38.00
N GLN A 364 -8.81 -0.99 37.14
CA GLN A 364 -8.62 -0.89 35.69
C GLN A 364 -9.91 -1.26 34.93
N GLU A 365 -10.07 -0.70 33.74
CA GLU A 365 -11.20 -1.00 32.84
C GLU A 365 -10.82 -2.17 31.92
N TRP A 366 -11.52 -3.30 32.05
CA TRP A 366 -11.30 -4.50 31.24
C TRP A 366 -12.47 -4.73 30.29
N LEU A 367 -12.15 -4.91 29.01
CA LEU A 367 -13.10 -5.24 27.96
C LEU A 367 -13.02 -6.73 27.62
N LEU A 368 -14.17 -7.39 27.63
CA LEU A 368 -14.31 -8.80 27.27
C LEU A 368 -15.07 -8.93 25.94
N PRO A 369 -14.81 -10.00 25.17
CA PRO A 369 -15.51 -10.26 23.92
C PRO A 369 -17.04 -10.28 24.05
N GLU A 370 -17.56 -10.81 25.15
CA GLU A 370 -19.00 -11.04 25.36
C GLU A 370 -19.76 -9.76 25.72
N THR A 371 -19.08 -8.76 26.31
CA THR A 371 -19.72 -7.57 26.88
C THR A 371 -19.51 -6.31 26.06
N THR A 372 -18.64 -6.36 25.05
CA THR A 372 -18.19 -5.17 24.31
C THR A 372 -18.70 -5.19 22.87
N ALA A 373 -19.46 -4.16 22.48
CA ALA A 373 -19.87 -4.01 21.09
C ALA A 373 -18.66 -3.70 20.18
N ASN A 374 -18.62 -4.32 18.99
CA ASN A 374 -17.52 -4.16 18.02
C ASN A 374 -16.12 -4.53 18.58
N PHE A 375 -16.05 -5.50 19.50
CA PHE A 375 -14.80 -5.92 20.14
C PHE A 375 -13.69 -6.25 19.13
N ASP A 376 -14.01 -6.92 18.03
CA ASP A 376 -13.04 -7.30 16.98
C ASP A 376 -12.44 -6.11 16.21
N LYS A 377 -13.02 -4.91 16.36
CA LYS A 377 -12.58 -3.68 15.67
C LYS A 377 -11.83 -2.73 16.61
N LEU A 378 -11.52 -3.14 17.84
CA LEU A 378 -10.80 -2.31 18.79
C LEU A 378 -9.37 -2.01 18.27
N PRO A 379 -8.92 -0.73 18.29
CA PRO A 379 -7.58 -0.35 17.84
C PRO A 379 -6.54 -0.73 18.90
N LEU A 380 -6.04 -1.95 18.81
CA LEU A 380 -5.04 -2.49 19.72
C LEU A 380 -3.71 -1.74 19.60
N GLN A 381 -3.12 -1.35 20.73
CA GLN A 381 -1.78 -0.78 20.77
C GLN A 381 -0.73 -1.83 20.42
N TYR A 382 0.45 -1.35 20.00
CA TYR A 382 1.61 -2.18 19.67
C TYR A 382 1.30 -3.22 18.57
N ASN A 383 0.35 -2.93 17.68
CA ASN A 383 -0.15 -3.86 16.66
C ASN A 383 -0.60 -5.22 17.24
N GLY A 384 -1.16 -5.22 18.46
CA GLY A 384 -1.63 -6.44 19.11
C GLY A 384 -0.52 -7.28 19.75
N ILE A 385 0.69 -6.75 19.92
CA ILE A 385 1.78 -7.41 20.65
C ILE A 385 1.64 -7.19 22.17
N CYS A 386 1.98 -8.21 22.95
CA CYS A 386 2.01 -8.16 24.40
C CYS A 386 3.15 -7.23 24.90
N GLY A 387 2.79 -6.02 25.34
CA GLY A 387 3.75 -5.05 25.86
C GLY A 387 4.49 -5.52 27.12
N TYR A 388 3.86 -6.34 27.96
CA TYR A 388 4.50 -6.92 29.14
C TYR A 388 5.67 -7.84 28.76
N THR A 389 5.44 -8.76 27.82
CA THR A 389 6.47 -9.72 27.40
C THR A 389 7.63 -9.01 26.72
N LEU A 390 7.33 -8.00 25.90
CA LEU A 390 8.35 -7.17 25.26
C LEU A 390 9.31 -6.54 26.29
N VAL A 391 8.80 -6.11 27.45
CA VAL A 391 9.63 -5.52 28.52
C VAL A 391 10.35 -6.59 29.34
N LYS A 392 9.65 -7.64 29.78
CA LYS A 392 10.21 -8.63 30.72
C LYS A 392 11.14 -9.64 30.07
N LYS A 393 10.88 -10.03 28.83
CA LYS A 393 11.71 -10.98 28.06
C LYS A 393 12.60 -10.26 27.06
N ASP A 394 13.19 -9.14 27.48
CA ASP A 394 14.20 -8.35 26.76
C ASP A 394 13.97 -8.18 25.24
N GLY A 395 12.77 -7.72 24.86
CA GLY A 395 12.45 -7.45 23.46
C GLY A 395 11.77 -8.60 22.71
N LEU A 396 11.40 -9.70 23.35
CA LEU A 396 10.63 -10.77 22.71
C LEU A 396 9.23 -10.30 22.28
N LEU A 397 8.90 -10.46 21.00
CA LEU A 397 7.58 -10.16 20.46
C LEU A 397 6.68 -11.40 20.54
N LEU A 398 5.72 -11.39 21.48
CA LEU A 398 4.62 -12.35 21.49
C LEU A 398 3.30 -11.65 21.16
N PRO A 399 2.47 -12.21 20.27
CA PRO A 399 1.16 -11.65 20.03
C PRO A 399 0.28 -11.83 21.27
N GLY A 400 -0.54 -10.83 21.52
CA GLY A 400 -1.54 -10.86 22.59
C GLY A 400 -2.82 -11.52 22.12
N ASN A 401 -3.51 -12.18 23.05
CA ASN A 401 -4.81 -12.80 22.84
C ASN A 401 -5.92 -11.88 23.39
N PRO A 402 -6.75 -11.26 22.54
CA PRO A 402 -7.88 -10.46 23.00
C PRO A 402 -8.86 -11.25 23.89
N SER A 403 -8.96 -12.56 23.71
CA SER A 403 -9.88 -13.44 24.47
C SER A 403 -9.55 -13.53 25.96
N ILE A 404 -8.32 -13.21 26.36
CA ILE A 404 -7.92 -13.13 27.77
C ILE A 404 -8.59 -11.94 28.47
N GLY A 405 -8.84 -10.87 27.71
CA GLY A 405 -9.32 -9.58 28.17
C GLY A 405 -8.42 -8.45 27.66
N VAL A 406 -9.04 -7.38 27.15
CA VAL A 406 -8.37 -6.18 26.66
C VAL A 406 -8.36 -5.14 27.77
N LEU A 407 -7.19 -4.65 28.15
CA LEU A 407 -7.06 -3.55 29.10
C LEU A 407 -7.29 -2.22 28.39
N LYS A 408 -8.24 -1.43 28.86
CA LYS A 408 -8.39 -0.02 28.46
C LYS A 408 -7.69 0.86 29.49
N HIS A 409 -6.67 1.59 29.04
CA HIS A 409 -5.93 2.55 29.87
C HIS A 409 -5.63 3.81 29.07
N ARG A 410 -6.06 4.98 29.58
CA ARG A 410 -5.93 6.29 28.89
C ARG A 410 -6.43 6.26 27.44
N GLU A 411 -7.63 5.72 27.22
CA GLU A 411 -8.27 5.57 25.89
C GLU A 411 -7.47 4.72 24.89
N LYS A 412 -6.55 3.89 25.38
CA LYS A 412 -5.76 2.94 24.58
C LYS A 412 -6.03 1.51 25.02
N TYR A 413 -5.99 0.59 24.07
CA TYR A 413 -6.36 -0.81 24.25
C TYR A 413 -5.13 -1.70 24.18
N TYR A 414 -4.89 -2.51 25.21
CA TYR A 414 -3.72 -3.39 25.32
C TYR A 414 -4.14 -4.86 25.44
N VAL A 415 -3.40 -5.73 24.77
CA VAL A 415 -3.58 -7.19 24.78
C VAL A 415 -2.35 -7.89 25.35
N PHE A 416 -2.54 -9.13 25.80
CA PHE A 416 -1.55 -9.87 26.56
C PHE A 416 -1.43 -11.32 26.09
N SER A 417 -0.24 -11.91 26.22
CA SER A 417 0.02 -13.30 25.85
C SER A 417 -0.47 -14.31 26.91
N SER A 418 -0.73 -13.87 28.14
CA SER A 418 -1.20 -14.71 29.24
C SER A 418 -1.97 -13.90 30.30
N LYS A 419 -2.78 -14.57 31.14
CA LYS A 419 -3.43 -13.95 32.31
C LYS A 419 -2.41 -13.25 33.22
N GLU A 420 -1.30 -13.91 33.51
CA GLU A 420 -0.25 -13.34 34.36
C GLU A 420 0.32 -12.04 33.78
N ALA A 421 0.64 -12.02 32.49
CA ALA A 421 1.13 -10.83 31.81
C ALA A 421 0.14 -9.67 31.94
N ALA A 422 -1.15 -9.96 31.80
CA ALA A 422 -2.20 -8.98 31.94
C ALA A 422 -2.35 -8.43 33.38
N LEU A 423 -2.32 -9.31 34.39
CA LEU A 423 -2.40 -8.91 35.79
C LEU A 423 -1.21 -8.03 36.20
N ARG A 424 -0.01 -8.44 35.79
CA ARG A 424 1.25 -7.71 36.08
C ARG A 424 1.27 -6.36 35.39
N PHE A 425 0.86 -6.29 34.13
CA PHE A 425 0.78 -5.02 33.40
C PHE A 425 -0.31 -4.11 33.98
N GLY A 426 -1.51 -4.64 34.25
CA GLY A 426 -2.64 -3.89 34.81
C GLY A 426 -2.39 -3.33 36.21
N SER A 427 -1.46 -3.93 36.97
CA SER A 427 -1.03 -3.40 38.27
C SER A 427 -0.24 -2.10 38.14
N LYS A 428 0.52 -1.91 37.04
CA LYS A 428 1.40 -0.75 36.83
C LYS A 428 1.53 -0.35 35.34
N PRO A 429 0.42 0.01 34.67
CA PRO A 429 0.42 0.17 33.21
C PRO A 429 1.37 1.28 32.74
N ASP A 430 1.45 2.41 33.45
CA ASP A 430 2.31 3.53 33.07
C ASP A 430 3.81 3.19 33.10
N GLU A 431 4.24 2.34 34.05
CA GLU A 431 5.63 1.87 34.16
C GLU A 431 6.01 1.01 32.95
N TYR A 432 5.15 0.05 32.59
CA TYR A 432 5.39 -0.80 31.42
C TYR A 432 5.33 -0.02 30.10
N ILE A 433 4.41 0.93 29.95
CA ILE A 433 4.35 1.79 28.75
C ILE A 433 5.65 2.57 28.58
N ALA A 434 6.19 3.14 29.66
CA ALA A 434 7.49 3.83 29.62
C ALA A 434 8.63 2.88 29.24
N HIS A 435 8.65 1.67 29.81
CA HIS A 435 9.68 0.67 29.46
C HIS A 435 9.59 0.16 28.02
N VAL A 436 8.39 0.06 27.45
CA VAL A 436 8.22 -0.25 26.02
C VAL A 436 8.86 0.84 25.16
N ALA A 437 8.65 2.12 25.51
CA ALA A 437 9.27 3.23 24.80
C ALA A 437 10.81 3.20 24.91
N GLU A 438 11.36 2.90 26.09
CA GLU A 438 12.82 2.73 26.26
C GLU A 438 13.38 1.57 25.43
N LYS A 439 12.65 0.47 25.30
CA LYS A 439 13.05 -0.64 24.43
C LYS A 439 13.05 -0.25 22.95
N ALA A 440 12.05 0.51 22.51
CA ALA A 440 12.00 1.02 21.13
C ALA A 440 13.10 2.05 20.82
N LYS A 441 13.62 2.77 21.82
CA LYS A 441 14.82 3.62 21.65
C LYS A 441 16.09 2.80 21.41
N GLN A 442 16.21 1.64 22.06
CA GLN A 442 17.35 0.72 21.89
C GLN A 442 17.29 -0.01 20.54
N SER A 443 16.07 -0.33 20.07
CA SER A 443 15.81 -1.05 18.83
C SER A 443 14.86 -0.23 17.94
N PRO A 444 15.38 0.66 17.07
CA PRO A 444 14.59 1.62 16.31
C PRO A 444 13.57 0.97 15.36
N GLU A 445 13.80 -0.30 14.98
CA GLU A 445 12.89 -1.11 14.16
C GLU A 445 11.51 -1.23 14.81
N LEU A 446 11.48 -1.28 16.16
CA LEU A 446 10.26 -1.41 16.93
C LEU A 446 9.37 -0.15 16.87
N ILE A 447 9.92 1.01 16.53
CA ILE A 447 9.16 2.27 16.50
C ILE A 447 8.03 2.18 15.47
N GLN A 448 8.36 1.77 14.24
CA GLN A 448 7.34 1.60 13.19
C GLN A 448 6.55 0.32 13.37
N LEU A 449 7.22 -0.79 13.73
CA LEU A 449 6.56 -2.09 13.94
C LEU A 449 5.47 -2.04 15.02
N LEU A 450 5.66 -1.24 16.08
CA LEU A 450 4.70 -1.09 17.18
C LEU A 450 3.88 0.21 17.09
N GLN A 451 4.01 0.97 15.99
CA GLN A 451 3.34 2.25 15.74
C GLN A 451 3.55 3.32 16.84
N LEU A 452 4.77 3.47 17.32
CA LEU A 452 5.12 4.37 18.43
C LEU A 452 5.44 5.80 18.00
N HIS A 453 5.27 6.17 16.72
CA HIS A 453 5.64 7.48 16.17
C HIS A 453 5.14 8.68 16.98
N GLN A 454 3.90 8.63 17.49
CA GLN A 454 3.31 9.70 18.29
C GLN A 454 4.07 9.94 19.61
N GLN A 455 4.70 8.91 20.18
CA GLN A 455 5.46 9.00 21.42
C GLN A 455 6.85 9.62 21.22
N PHE A 456 7.35 9.66 19.99
CA PHE A 456 8.66 10.22 19.62
C PHE A 456 8.56 11.53 18.82
N ALA A 457 7.36 12.09 18.67
CA ALA A 457 7.11 13.31 17.90
C ALA A 457 7.86 14.54 18.43
N CYS A 458 8.20 14.61 19.72
CA CYS A 458 8.95 15.74 20.32
C CYS A 458 10.41 15.87 19.85
N VAL A 459 10.95 14.91 19.10
CA VAL A 459 12.30 15.00 18.49
C VAL A 459 12.21 15.34 16.99
N THR A 460 11.10 15.95 16.57
CA THR A 460 10.89 16.42 15.20
C THR A 460 10.92 17.95 15.12
N PRO A 461 11.72 18.50 14.21
CA PRO A 461 11.31 19.64 13.40
C PRO A 461 10.95 19.10 12.02
N TYR A 462 9.89 18.29 11.91
CA TYR A 462 9.31 17.92 10.61
C TYR A 462 7.79 17.72 10.74
N PRO A 463 7.00 18.81 10.71
CA PRO A 463 5.56 18.76 10.46
C PRO A 463 5.21 18.63 8.96
N GLU A 464 6.17 18.30 8.07
CA GLU A 464 5.99 18.38 6.62
C GLU A 464 6.68 17.24 5.88
N VAL A 465 6.17 16.00 6.01
CA VAL A 465 6.45 14.94 5.02
C VAL A 465 5.19 14.55 4.24
N GLN A 466 4.08 15.27 4.44
CA GLN A 466 2.98 15.30 3.47
C GLN A 466 3.34 16.12 2.20
N CYS A 467 4.48 16.82 2.16
CA CYS A 467 4.82 17.75 1.07
C CYS A 467 6.24 17.61 0.49
N LEU A 468 6.95 16.50 0.71
CA LEU A 468 8.02 16.13 -0.22
C LEU A 468 7.37 15.33 -1.33
N ARG A 469 7.19 15.96 -2.50
CA ARG A 469 6.64 15.34 -3.71
C ARG A 469 7.23 13.93 -3.86
N LYS A 470 6.43 12.91 -3.52
CA LYS A 470 6.76 11.52 -3.80
C LYS A 470 6.93 11.46 -5.32
N VAL A 471 8.17 11.33 -5.78
CA VAL A 471 8.44 11.08 -7.21
C VAL A 471 8.01 9.65 -7.42
N PHE A 472 6.74 9.48 -7.77
CA PHE A 472 6.23 8.23 -8.30
C PHE A 472 7.09 7.91 -9.53
N ARG A 473 8.03 6.97 -9.41
CA ARG A 473 8.62 6.32 -10.57
C ARG A 473 7.67 5.16 -10.90
N PRO A 474 6.90 5.27 -11.99
CA PRO A 474 6.12 4.12 -12.42
C PRO A 474 7.06 2.93 -12.69
N PRO A 475 6.69 1.69 -12.32
CA PRO A 475 7.47 0.49 -12.68
C PRO A 475 7.69 0.39 -14.21
N ASP A 476 8.73 -0.30 -14.69
CA ASP A 476 9.04 -0.38 -16.14
C ASP A 476 7.90 -1.01 -16.98
N PHE A 477 6.94 -1.70 -16.35
CA PHE A 477 5.69 -2.14 -16.98
C PHE A 477 4.75 -0.99 -17.39
N PHE A 478 4.79 0.13 -16.67
CA PHE A 478 4.11 1.37 -17.05
C PHE A 478 4.72 1.98 -18.31
N LEU A 479 6.03 1.77 -18.52
CA LEU A 479 6.61 2.07 -19.81
C LEU A 479 5.98 1.10 -20.80
N HIS A 480 6.00 -0.23 -20.65
CA HIS A 480 5.39 -1.09 -21.69
C HIS A 480 3.91 -0.85 -22.04
N PHE A 481 3.05 -0.50 -21.08
CA PHE A 481 1.64 -0.15 -21.36
C PHE A 481 1.44 1.29 -21.87
N VAL A 482 2.42 2.18 -21.75
CA VAL A 482 2.36 3.59 -22.20
C VAL A 482 3.41 3.95 -23.28
N THR A 483 4.41 3.10 -23.53
CA THR A 483 5.53 3.25 -24.47
C THR A 483 5.39 2.38 -25.71
N LEU A 484 4.29 1.64 -25.86
CA LEU A 484 3.77 1.28 -27.19
C LEU A 484 3.02 2.47 -27.82
N GLN A 485 3.57 3.67 -27.66
CA GLN A 485 3.31 4.83 -28.51
C GLN A 485 4.63 5.59 -28.69
N PRO A 486 5.22 5.59 -29.89
CA PRO A 486 6.25 6.56 -30.28
C PRO A 486 5.81 8.01 -30.07
#